data_AF-A0A7V9SHC3-F1
#
_entry.id   AF-A0A7V9SHC3-F1
#
_cell.length_a   1.000
_cell.length_b   1.000
_cell.length_c   1.000
_cell.angle_alpha   90.00
_cell.angle_beta   90.00
_cell.angle_gamma   90.00
#
_symmetry.space_group_name_H-M   'P 1'
#
loop_
_entity.id
_entity.type
_entity.pdbx_description
1 polymer ?
#
loop_
_entity_poly.entity_id
_entity_poly.type
_entity_poly.pdbx_seq_one_letter_code
_entity_poly.pdbx_strand_id
1 'polypeptide(L)'
;MSIGEVLVTLKTEFPDITISKIRFLEGEGLVDPERTPSGYRKFRPEEVDRLRTILRMQRDEYLPLKVIKERLDTTADADAPSRATKPSDGDEQELGVPPTGLHMSVEELSAATGVERERIRELESFGILCSHGLNGERYYDGDDFIVLSIAKG
;
A
#
# COMPACT_ATOMS: atom_id res chain seq x y z
N MET A 1 -8.81 9.96 -1.85
CA MET A 1 -7.41 10.41 -1.96
C MET A 1 -6.56 9.25 -2.44
N SER A 2 -5.59 9.51 -3.31
CA SER A 2 -4.59 8.52 -3.74
C SER A 2 -3.55 8.26 -2.65
N ILE A 3 -2.81 7.15 -2.74
CA ILE A 3 -1.75 6.83 -1.77
C ILE A 3 -0.64 7.90 -1.71
N GLY A 4 -0.36 8.56 -2.83
CA GLY A 4 0.59 9.67 -2.89
C GLY A 4 0.11 10.90 -2.13
N GLU A 5 -1.17 11.26 -2.28
CA GLU A 5 -1.77 12.37 -1.51
C GLU A 5 -1.79 12.05 0.00
N VAL A 6 -2.06 10.79 0.36
CA VAL A 6 -1.98 10.31 1.75
C VAL A 6 -0.55 10.43 2.29
N LEU A 7 0.46 10.01 1.51
CA LEU A 7 1.86 10.13 1.89
C LEU A 7 2.24 11.58 2.20
N VAL A 8 1.91 12.51 1.31
CA VAL A 8 2.20 13.95 1.49
C VAL A 8 1.54 14.47 2.77
N THR A 9 0.28 14.08 2.99
CA THR A 9 -0.48 14.46 4.17
C THR A 9 0.17 13.95 5.47
N LEU A 10 0.58 12.67 5.50
CA LEU A 10 1.16 12.03 6.67
C LEU A 10 2.61 12.47 6.92
N LYS A 11 3.40 12.77 5.89
CA LYS A 11 4.80 13.22 6.00
C LYS A 11 4.98 14.48 6.84
N THR A 12 3.95 15.31 6.93
CA THR A 12 3.97 16.53 7.77
C THR A 12 4.15 16.20 9.25
N GLU A 13 3.63 15.05 9.70
CA GLU A 13 3.68 14.62 11.10
C GLU A 13 4.61 13.41 11.33
N PHE A 14 4.80 12.58 10.30
CA PHE A 14 5.62 11.37 10.33
C PHE A 14 6.65 11.44 9.19
N PRO A 15 7.81 12.08 9.38
CA PRO A 15 8.76 12.30 8.28
C PRO A 15 9.31 11.00 7.68
N ASP A 16 9.37 9.93 8.47
CA ASP A 16 9.87 8.61 8.08
C ASP A 16 8.80 7.73 7.40
N ILE A 17 7.57 8.24 7.21
CA ILE A 17 6.50 7.49 6.56
C ILE A 17 6.83 7.28 5.07
N THR A 18 6.62 6.04 4.62
CA THR A 18 6.84 5.63 3.23
C THR A 18 5.58 5.00 2.65
N ILE A 19 5.50 4.93 1.32
CA ILE A 19 4.42 4.19 0.64
C ILE A 19 4.43 2.72 1.07
N SER A 20 5.61 2.11 1.18
CA SER A 20 5.76 0.72 1.65
C SER A 20 5.15 0.51 3.03
N LYS A 21 5.33 1.48 3.94
CA LYS A 21 4.72 1.42 5.27
C LYS A 21 3.19 1.54 5.21
N ILE A 22 2.63 2.42 4.37
CA ILE A 22 1.18 2.55 4.20
C ILE A 22 0.58 1.26 3.62
N ARG A 23 1.20 0.72 2.56
CA ARG A 23 0.81 -0.57 1.94
C ARG A 23 0.91 -1.73 2.94
N PHE A 24 1.94 -1.74 3.78
CA PHE A 24 2.09 -2.74 4.83
C PHE A 24 0.95 -2.67 5.85
N LEU A 25 0.57 -1.48 6.31
CA LEU A 25 -0.56 -1.31 7.24
C LEU A 25 -1.91 -1.74 6.61
N GLU A 26 -2.10 -1.49 5.32
CA GLU A 26 -3.23 -2.03 4.56
C GLU A 26 -3.20 -3.57 4.50
N GLY A 27 -2.04 -4.16 4.18
CA GLY A 27 -1.87 -5.62 4.11
C GLY A 27 -2.14 -6.33 5.44
N GLU A 28 -1.85 -5.67 6.56
CA GLU A 28 -2.17 -6.13 7.92
C GLU A 28 -3.66 -5.93 8.29
N GLY A 29 -4.45 -5.35 7.38
CA GLY A 29 -5.88 -5.11 7.54
C GLY A 29 -6.21 -4.02 8.56
N LEU A 30 -5.34 -3.02 8.71
CA LEU A 30 -5.57 -1.88 9.60
C LEU A 30 -6.30 -0.73 8.89
N VAL A 31 -6.32 -0.74 7.57
CA VAL A 31 -7.12 0.12 6.68
C VAL A 31 -7.58 -0.69 5.48
N ASP A 32 -8.67 -0.28 4.84
CA ASP A 32 -9.29 -1.00 3.72
C ASP A 32 -9.74 -0.01 2.63
N PRO A 33 -8.77 0.55 1.87
CA PRO A 33 -9.08 1.60 0.91
C PRO A 33 -9.88 1.05 -0.25
N GLU A 34 -10.93 1.79 -0.64
CA GLU A 34 -11.78 1.43 -1.77
C GLU A 34 -10.95 1.33 -3.06
N ARG A 35 -11.31 0.36 -3.90
CA ARG A 35 -10.75 0.25 -5.25
C ARG A 35 -11.62 1.02 -6.22
N THR A 36 -11.01 1.94 -6.96
CA THR A 36 -11.67 2.58 -8.11
C THR A 36 -11.91 1.55 -9.23
N PRO A 37 -12.86 1.79 -10.16
CA PRO A 37 -13.07 0.92 -11.32
C PRO A 37 -11.81 0.71 -12.17
N SER A 38 -10.85 1.64 -12.10
CA SER A 38 -9.55 1.57 -12.77
C SER A 38 -8.48 0.83 -11.96
N GLY A 39 -8.79 0.30 -10.77
CA GLY A 39 -7.89 -0.51 -9.93
C GLY A 39 -7.13 0.25 -8.84
N TYR A 40 -7.16 1.59 -8.83
CA TYR A 40 -6.41 2.41 -7.87
C TYR A 40 -7.02 2.40 -6.47
N ARG A 41 -6.16 2.56 -5.45
CA ARG A 41 -6.56 2.79 -4.05
C ARG A 41 -7.11 4.20 -3.89
N LYS A 42 -8.30 4.27 -3.29
CA LYS A 42 -8.94 5.52 -2.92
C LYS A 42 -9.19 5.50 -1.43
N PHE A 43 -8.32 6.17 -0.70
CA PHE A 43 -8.45 6.38 0.73
C PHE A 43 -9.55 7.39 1.02
N ARG A 44 -10.43 7.03 1.96
CA ARG A 44 -11.40 7.92 2.58
C ARG A 44 -10.72 8.75 3.67
N PRO A 45 -11.22 9.95 4.01
CA PRO A 45 -10.66 10.75 5.09
C PRO A 45 -10.54 9.98 6.42
N GLU A 46 -11.54 9.16 6.74
CA GLU A 46 -11.59 8.28 7.91
C GLU A 46 -10.37 7.34 8.01
N GLU A 47 -9.93 6.80 6.87
CA GLU A 47 -8.80 5.88 6.82
C GLU A 47 -7.47 6.61 7.00
N VAL A 48 -7.39 7.86 6.54
CA VAL A 48 -6.21 8.70 6.76
C VAL A 48 -6.05 9.04 8.24
N ASP A 49 -7.16 9.34 8.92
CA ASP A 49 -7.15 9.56 10.36
C ASP A 49 -6.86 8.28 11.15
N ARG A 50 -7.33 7.14 10.67
CA ARG A 50 -6.95 5.82 11.21
C ARG A 50 -5.44 5.58 11.06
N LEU A 51 -4.86 5.86 9.89
CA LEU A 51 -3.40 5.78 9.67
C LEU A 51 -2.63 6.69 10.63
N ARG A 52 -3.07 7.94 10.83
CA ARG A 52 -2.44 8.84 11.82
C ARG A 52 -2.45 8.24 13.21
N THR A 53 -3.59 7.70 13.63
CA THR A 53 -3.77 7.10 14.96
C THR A 53 -2.84 5.91 15.15
N ILE A 54 -2.78 5.01 14.16
CA ILE A 54 -1.86 3.86 14.16
C ILE A 54 -0.41 4.34 14.29
N LEU A 55 0.00 5.31 13.48
CA LEU A 55 1.37 5.80 13.47
C LEU A 55 1.75 6.49 14.78
N ARG A 56 0.83 7.21 15.44
CA ARG A 56 1.07 7.76 16.79
C ARG A 56 1.26 6.64 17.81
N MET A 57 0.39 5.64 17.83
CA MET A 57 0.51 4.51 18.75
C MET A 57 1.83 3.73 18.55
N GLN A 58 2.31 3.62 17.32
CA GLN A 58 3.62 3.02 17.04
C GLN A 58 4.79 3.91 17.49
N ARG A 59 4.72 5.22 17.25
CA ARG A 59 5.80 6.17 17.53
C ARG A 59 5.94 6.48 19.02
N ASP A 60 4.82 6.73 19.68
CA ASP A 60 4.77 7.31 21.02
C ASP A 60 4.58 6.23 22.10
N GLU A 61 3.84 5.16 21.79
CA GLU A 61 3.53 4.07 22.72
C GLU A 61 4.23 2.75 22.38
N TYR A 62 4.94 2.67 21.25
CA TYR A 62 5.67 1.49 20.77
C TYR A 62 4.83 0.21 20.72
N LEU A 63 3.54 0.34 20.39
CA LEU A 63 2.62 -0.78 20.41
C LEU A 63 2.78 -1.71 19.19
N PRO A 64 2.67 -3.05 19.39
CA PRO A 64 2.61 -3.99 18.30
C PRO A 64 1.26 -3.89 17.56
N LEU A 65 1.27 -4.20 16.26
CA LEU A 65 0.10 -4.03 15.38
C LEU A 65 -1.15 -4.79 15.85
N LYS A 66 -0.97 -5.97 16.44
CA LYS A 66 -2.09 -6.76 17.00
C LYS A 66 -2.84 -5.99 18.09
N VAL A 67 -2.10 -5.37 19.02
CA VAL A 67 -2.67 -4.58 20.11
C VAL A 67 -3.31 -3.29 19.58
N ILE A 68 -2.69 -2.67 18.56
CA ILE A 68 -3.28 -1.50 17.90
C ILE A 68 -4.61 -1.87 17.26
N LYS A 69 -4.70 -3.00 16.55
CA LYS A 69 -5.93 -3.48 15.92
C LYS A 69 -7.05 -3.65 16.93
N GLU A 70 -6.78 -4.36 18.04
CA GLU A 70 -7.75 -4.55 19.13
C GLU A 70 -8.25 -3.22 19.73
N ARG A 71 -7.35 -2.26 19.94
CA ARG A 71 -7.73 -0.92 20.44
C ARG A 71 -8.60 -0.16 19.45
N LEU A 72 -8.25 -0.19 18.17
CA LEU A 72 -9.02 0.48 17.12
C LEU A 72 -10.41 -0.13 16.97
N ASP A 73 -10.52 -1.45 17.08
CA ASP A 73 -11.81 -2.14 16.99
C ASP A 73 -12.70 -1.81 18.20
N THR A 74 -12.12 -1.77 19.41
CA THR A 74 -12.83 -1.34 20.63
C THR A 74 -13.35 0.11 20.55
N THR A 75 -12.64 0.96 19.82
CA THR A 75 -13.04 2.37 19.63
C THR A 75 -14.10 2.52 18.54
N ALA A 76 -14.11 1.63 17.55
CA ALA A 76 -15.08 1.61 16.46
C ALA A 76 -16.47 1.08 16.89
N ASP A 77 -16.51 0.17 17.87
CA ASP A 77 -17.77 -0.36 18.45
C ASP A 77 -18.62 0.70 19.19
N ALA A 78 -18.09 1.90 19.43
CA ALA A 78 -18.85 3.00 20.03
C ALA A 78 -19.74 3.77 19.03
N ASP A 79 -19.58 3.58 17.71
CA ASP A 79 -20.30 4.31 16.66
C ASP A 79 -20.87 3.38 15.57
N ALA A 80 -21.88 2.58 15.96
CA ALA A 80 -22.83 1.78 15.13
C ALA A 80 -22.58 0.23 15.00
N PRO A 81 -23.65 -0.58 14.78
CA PRO A 81 -23.70 -1.97 15.24
C PRO A 81 -23.18 -3.02 14.24
N SER A 82 -22.50 -4.02 14.79
CA SER A 82 -22.39 -5.42 14.35
C SER A 82 -21.87 -5.67 12.94
N ARG A 83 -20.58 -6.04 12.86
CA ARG A 83 -20.15 -7.12 11.96
C ARG A 83 -19.25 -8.08 12.70
N ALA A 84 -19.87 -9.05 13.35
CA ALA A 84 -19.20 -10.19 13.93
C ALA A 84 -18.44 -10.98 12.86
N THR A 85 -17.12 -11.14 13.03
CA THR A 85 -16.39 -12.28 12.47
C THR A 85 -15.52 -12.88 13.57
N LYS A 86 -15.84 -14.13 13.91
CA LYS A 86 -15.19 -14.99 14.91
C LYS A 86 -13.74 -15.34 14.54
N PRO A 87 -12.93 -15.81 15.49
CA PRO A 87 -11.49 -16.05 15.30
C PRO A 87 -11.25 -17.38 14.59
N SER A 88 -10.27 -17.41 13.69
CA SER A 88 -9.59 -18.64 13.29
C SER A 88 -8.15 -18.56 13.72
N ASP A 89 -7.85 -19.36 14.73
CA ASP A 89 -6.54 -19.93 15.02
C ASP A 89 -6.05 -20.76 13.82
N GLY A 90 -4.73 -20.84 13.65
CA GLY A 90 -4.10 -21.96 12.93
C GLY A 90 -3.19 -21.60 11.76
N ASP A 91 -1.93 -21.95 11.94
CA ASP A 91 -0.96 -22.42 10.94
C ASP A 91 -0.06 -21.40 10.22
N GLU A 92 1.15 -21.37 10.75
CA GLU A 92 2.43 -21.11 10.11
C GLU A 92 2.55 -21.92 8.81
N GLN A 93 2.73 -21.25 7.66
CA GLN A 93 3.52 -21.77 6.54
C GLN A 93 3.81 -20.70 5.47
N GLU A 94 5.05 -20.79 4.97
CA GLU A 94 5.66 -20.06 3.86
C GLU A 94 4.81 -20.00 2.57
N LEU A 95 5.13 -18.99 1.74
CA LEU A 95 4.84 -18.83 0.30
C LEU A 95 3.48 -18.24 -0.11
N GLY A 96 3.58 -17.12 -0.83
CA GLY A 96 2.53 -16.60 -1.69
C GLY A 96 2.19 -15.15 -1.41
N VAL A 97 2.99 -14.21 -1.92
CA VAL A 97 2.55 -12.82 -2.08
C VAL A 97 1.26 -12.88 -2.92
N PRO A 98 0.09 -12.46 -2.42
CA PRO A 98 -1.15 -12.62 -3.17
C PRO A 98 -1.11 -11.75 -4.43
N PRO A 99 -1.49 -12.29 -5.62
CA PRO A 99 -1.40 -11.57 -6.88
C PRO A 99 -2.45 -10.46 -6.88
N THR A 100 -2.03 -9.21 -6.80
CA THR A 100 -2.97 -8.09 -6.60
C THR A 100 -2.62 -6.90 -7.48
N GLY A 101 -3.34 -6.80 -8.61
CA GLY A 101 -3.63 -5.55 -9.32
C GLY A 101 -2.61 -5.15 -10.40
N LEU A 102 -2.89 -5.54 -11.65
CA LEU A 102 -2.16 -5.19 -12.88
C LEU A 102 -0.66 -5.51 -12.85
N HIS A 103 -0.29 -6.68 -13.37
CA HIS A 103 1.10 -7.08 -13.56
C HIS A 103 1.47 -6.78 -15.00
N MET A 104 2.27 -5.75 -15.24
CA MET A 104 2.80 -5.43 -16.55
C MET A 104 4.25 -5.88 -16.63
N SER A 105 4.61 -6.61 -17.68
CA SER A 105 6.01 -6.86 -18.01
C SER A 105 6.73 -5.55 -18.38
N VAL A 106 8.06 -5.55 -18.36
CA VAL A 106 8.85 -4.40 -18.84
C VAL A 106 8.48 -4.00 -20.27
N GLU A 107 8.04 -4.95 -21.07
CA GLU A 107 7.69 -4.76 -22.47
C GLU A 107 6.33 -4.09 -22.62
N GLU A 108 5.34 -4.52 -21.84
CA GLU A 108 4.02 -3.90 -21.78
C GLU A 108 4.10 -2.48 -21.18
N LEU A 109 4.92 -2.29 -20.15
CA LEU A 109 5.13 -1.00 -19.52
C LEU A 109 5.80 -0.01 -20.48
N SER A 110 6.81 -0.46 -21.24
CA SER A 110 7.46 0.32 -22.28
C SER A 110 6.51 0.64 -23.44
N ALA A 111 5.68 -0.31 -23.87
CA ALA A 111 4.70 -0.10 -24.93
C ALA A 111 3.57 0.87 -24.51
N ALA A 112 3.10 0.77 -23.27
CA ALA A 112 2.00 1.59 -22.76
C ALA A 112 2.43 3.02 -22.42
N THR A 113 3.65 3.19 -21.90
CA THR A 113 4.18 4.52 -21.52
C THR A 113 4.97 5.16 -22.66
N GLY A 114 5.52 4.38 -23.59
CA GLY A 114 6.45 4.85 -24.63
C GLY A 114 7.83 5.25 -24.08
N VAL A 115 8.18 4.80 -22.88
CA VAL A 115 9.50 5.00 -22.28
C VAL A 115 10.42 3.84 -22.66
N GLU A 116 11.65 4.14 -23.06
CA GLU A 116 12.62 3.10 -23.42
C GLU A 116 13.04 2.24 -22.23
N ARG A 117 13.32 0.97 -22.51
CA ARG A 117 13.69 -0.04 -21.49
C ARG A 117 14.92 0.36 -20.67
N GLU A 118 15.86 1.09 -21.27
CA GLU A 118 17.07 1.57 -20.60
C GLU A 118 16.74 2.60 -19.50
N ARG A 119 15.82 3.53 -19.79
CA ARG A 119 15.32 4.51 -18.82
C ARG A 119 14.48 3.85 -17.72
N ILE A 120 13.72 2.80 -18.02
CA ILE A 120 13.00 2.01 -17.01
C ILE A 120 13.99 1.36 -16.03
N ARG A 121 15.07 0.75 -16.54
CA ARG A 121 16.13 0.16 -15.69
C ARG A 121 16.88 1.20 -14.87
N GLU A 122 17.07 2.39 -15.43
CA GLU A 122 17.69 3.50 -14.73
C GLU A 122 16.82 3.94 -13.54
N LEU A 123 15.53 4.16 -13.75
CA LEU A 123 14.57 4.49 -12.69
C LEU A 123 14.42 3.37 -11.64
N GLU A 124 14.51 2.11 -12.07
CA GLU A 124 14.60 0.95 -11.17
C GLU A 124 15.87 1.01 -10.31
N SER A 125 17.03 1.33 -10.89
CA SER A 125 18.30 1.45 -10.15
C SER A 125 18.31 2.62 -9.16
N PHE A 126 17.55 3.68 -9.45
CA PHE A 126 17.31 4.78 -8.53
C PHE A 126 16.26 4.47 -7.45
N GLY A 127 15.64 3.28 -7.49
CA GLY A 127 14.59 2.88 -6.54
C GLY A 127 13.27 3.61 -6.73
N ILE A 128 13.08 4.26 -7.88
CA ILE A 128 11.86 4.98 -8.26
C ILE A 128 10.81 4.00 -8.80
N LEU A 129 11.26 2.91 -9.43
CA LEU A 129 10.43 1.77 -9.83
C LEU A 129 10.80 0.53 -9.02
N CYS A 130 9.81 -0.26 -8.65
CA CYS A 130 10.00 -1.49 -7.89
C CYS A 130 9.66 -2.70 -8.77
N SER A 131 10.65 -3.31 -9.42
CA SER A 131 10.40 -4.58 -10.10
C SER A 131 10.18 -5.68 -9.06
N HIS A 132 9.08 -6.40 -9.20
CA HIS A 132 8.76 -7.53 -8.34
C HIS A 132 9.07 -8.81 -9.10
N GLY A 133 9.72 -9.78 -8.43
CA GLY A 133 10.03 -11.09 -8.99
C GLY A 133 9.16 -12.18 -8.39
N LEU A 134 8.21 -12.72 -9.16
CA LEU A 134 7.65 -14.05 -8.90
C LEU A 134 8.28 -15.01 -9.91
N ASN A 135 8.90 -16.10 -9.44
CA ASN A 135 9.46 -17.16 -10.30
C ASN A 135 10.48 -16.71 -11.37
N GLY A 136 11.15 -15.56 -11.18
CA GLY A 136 12.15 -15.02 -12.11
C GLY A 136 11.59 -14.07 -13.18
N GLU A 137 10.28 -13.87 -13.24
CA GLU A 137 9.65 -12.87 -14.12
C GLU A 137 9.48 -11.54 -13.38
N ARG A 138 9.98 -10.46 -13.99
CA ARG A 138 9.85 -9.10 -13.46
C ARG A 138 8.54 -8.49 -13.93
N TYR A 139 7.72 -8.08 -12.97
CA TYR A 139 6.51 -7.33 -13.24
C TYR A 139 6.55 -5.96 -12.54
N TYR A 140 5.81 -5.03 -13.13
CA TYR A 140 5.60 -3.67 -12.71
C TYR A 140 4.11 -3.47 -12.44
N ASP A 141 3.79 -2.79 -11.36
CA ASP A 141 2.41 -2.54 -10.96
C ASP A 141 1.84 -1.28 -11.61
N GLY A 142 0.57 -0.99 -11.35
CA GLY A 142 -0.08 0.23 -11.86
C GLY A 142 0.54 1.54 -11.35
N ASP A 143 1.28 1.52 -10.24
CA ASP A 143 1.94 2.72 -9.70
C ASP A 143 3.27 2.98 -10.45
N ASP A 144 4.01 1.93 -10.81
CA ASP A 144 5.18 2.03 -11.71
C ASP A 144 4.79 2.68 -13.07
N PHE A 145 3.59 2.36 -13.57
CA PHE A 145 3.04 2.99 -14.78
C PHE A 145 2.79 4.50 -14.62
N ILE A 146 2.25 4.94 -13.48
CA ILE A 146 1.99 6.37 -13.22
C ILE A 146 3.32 7.13 -13.10
N VAL A 147 4.27 6.57 -12.36
CA VAL A 147 5.61 7.14 -12.20
C VAL A 147 6.29 7.34 -13.57
N LEU A 148 6.20 6.34 -14.45
CA LEU A 148 6.72 6.44 -15.82
C LEU A 148 5.93 7.40 -16.70
N SER A 149 4.61 7.46 -16.55
CA SER A 149 3.74 8.38 -17.30
C SER A 149 4.05 9.84 -16.96
N ILE A 150 4.48 10.12 -15.73
CA ILE A 150 4.92 11.44 -15.28
C ILE A 150 6.35 11.75 -15.78
N ALA A 151 7.26 10.76 -15.76
CA ALA A 151 8.67 10.93 -16.17
C ALA A 151 8.87 11.14 -17.69
N LYS A 152 7.81 11.05 -18.49
CA LYS A 152 7.82 11.30 -19.94
C LYS A 152 7.55 12.78 -20.31
N GLY A 153 7.08 13.59 -19.36
CA GLY A 153 6.94 15.05 -19.52
C GLY A 153 8.27 15.77 -19.33
#